data_AF-W2SYQ0-F1
#
_entry.id   AF-W2SYQ0-F1
#
_cell.length_a   1.000
_cell.length_b   1.000
_cell.length_c   1.000
_cell.angle_alpha   90.00
_cell.angle_beta   90.00
_cell.angle_gamma   90.00
#
_symmetry.space_group_name_H-M   'P 1'
#
loop_
_entity.id
_entity.type
_entity.pdbx_description
1 polymer ?
#
loop_
_entity_poly.entity_id
_entity_poly.type
_entity_poly.pdbx_seq_one_letter_code
_entity_poly.pdbx_strand_id
1 'polypeptide(L)'
;MSKECVDEVVAMLLKFAIQPTSPVQPHQLHQATIENGKRSIGLMKQCLKSAVWGDVVTIKVGWLEKELTVPPESLVRQENQSQLAQSIAQAQQALEVVINLVAIMPKPLLLQTIRPIQRAIISCLNSGHGAVIIRPSKRF
;
A
#
# COMPACT_ATOMS: atom_id res chain seq x y z
N MET A 1 2.02 -9.04 -25.57
CA MET A 1 0.95 -8.40 -24.77
C MET A 1 1.08 -6.90 -24.91
N SER A 2 -0.03 -6.17 -24.85
CA SER A 2 0.02 -4.70 -24.84
C SER A 2 0.55 -4.20 -23.50
N LYS A 3 1.21 -3.06 -23.49
CA LYS A 3 1.74 -2.43 -22.27
C LYS A 3 0.61 -2.13 -21.28
N GLU A 4 -0.54 -1.69 -21.79
CA GLU A 4 -1.72 -1.35 -20.99
C GLU A 4 -2.22 -2.55 -20.19
N CYS A 5 -2.26 -3.73 -20.82
CA CYS A 5 -2.65 -4.97 -20.16
C CYS A 5 -1.66 -5.35 -19.04
N VAL A 6 -0.36 -5.19 -19.29
CA VAL A 6 0.68 -5.46 -18.29
C VAL A 6 0.54 -4.51 -17.09
N ASP A 7 0.35 -3.22 -17.35
CA ASP A 7 0.17 -2.19 -16.32
C ASP A 7 -1.10 -2.45 -15.49
N GLU A 8 -2.19 -2.88 -16.12
CA GLU A 8 -3.44 -3.26 -15.43
C GLU A 8 -3.26 -4.46 -14.49
N VAL A 9 -2.52 -5.50 -14.93
CA VAL A 9 -2.22 -6.66 -14.08
C VAL A 9 -1.43 -6.24 -12.85
N VAL A 10 -0.38 -5.43 -13.03
CA VAL A 10 0.44 -4.96 -11.90
C VAL A 10 -0.35 -4.03 -10.99
N ALA A 11 -1.20 -3.16 -11.55
CA ALA A 11 -2.08 -2.30 -10.77
C ALA A 11 -3.10 -3.10 -9.95
N MET A 12 -3.64 -4.20 -10.50
CA MET A 12 -4.55 -5.09 -9.79
C MET A 12 -3.86 -5.77 -8.61
N LEU A 13 -2.66 -6.32 -8.83
CA LEU A 13 -1.88 -6.95 -7.75
C LEU A 13 -1.52 -5.95 -6.65
N LEU A 14 -1.21 -4.70 -7.02
CA LEU A 14 -0.94 -3.65 -6.05
C LEU A 14 -2.17 -3.33 -5.18
N LYS A 15 -3.36 -3.28 -5.79
CA LYS A 15 -4.62 -3.09 -5.05
C LYS A 15 -4.89 -4.24 -4.09
N PHE A 16 -4.61 -5.48 -4.48
CA PHE A 16 -4.74 -6.63 -3.57
C PHE A 16 -3.74 -6.62 -2.42
N ALA A 17 -2.53 -6.08 -2.65
CA ALA A 17 -1.52 -5.93 -1.59
C ALA A 17 -1.94 -4.90 -0.53
N ILE A 18 -2.63 -3.83 -0.92
CA ILE A 18 -3.02 -2.69 -0.06
C ILE A 18 -4.44 -2.85 0.51
N GLN A 19 -5.14 -3.93 0.19
CA GLN A 19 -6.52 -4.13 0.60
C GLN A 19 -6.65 -4.03 2.14
N PRO A 20 -7.50 -3.13 2.68
CA PRO A 20 -7.68 -2.99 4.11
C PRO A 20 -8.16 -4.30 4.71
N THR A 21 -7.62 -4.64 5.87
CA THR A 21 -8.22 -5.67 6.72
C THR A 21 -9.25 -5.01 7.62
N SER A 22 -10.52 -5.44 7.53
CA SER A 22 -11.55 -4.91 8.41
C SER A 22 -11.43 -5.57 9.79
N PRO A 23 -11.50 -4.82 10.89
CA PRO A 23 -11.50 -5.41 12.24
C PRO A 23 -12.77 -6.22 12.53
N VAL A 24 -13.83 -6.06 11.71
CA VAL A 24 -15.11 -6.76 11.86
C VAL A 24 -15.18 -8.01 10.97
N GLN A 25 -14.12 -8.33 10.22
CA GLN A 25 -14.11 -9.52 9.36
C GLN A 25 -13.95 -10.81 10.18
N PRO A 26 -14.63 -11.90 9.78
CA PRO A 26 -14.35 -13.24 10.28
C PRO A 26 -12.86 -13.56 10.21
N HIS A 27 -12.31 -14.21 11.24
CA HIS A 27 -10.88 -14.49 11.36
C HIS A 27 -10.29 -15.20 10.13
N GLN A 28 -11.04 -16.13 9.52
CA GLN A 28 -10.62 -16.82 8.29
C GLN A 28 -10.48 -15.86 7.10
N LEU A 29 -11.41 -14.91 6.94
CA LEU A 29 -11.34 -13.90 5.88
C LEU A 29 -10.21 -12.90 6.12
N HIS A 30 -9.97 -12.54 7.38
CA HIS A 30 -8.84 -11.69 7.76
C HIS A 30 -7.49 -12.34 7.37
N GLN A 31 -7.27 -13.60 7.75
CA GLN A 31 -6.07 -14.35 7.38
C GLN A 31 -5.93 -14.52 5.87
N ALA A 32 -7.02 -14.85 5.18
CA ALA A 32 -7.02 -14.99 3.72
C ALA A 32 -6.63 -13.68 3.03
N THR A 33 -7.09 -12.53 3.53
CA THR A 33 -6.75 -11.20 3.00
C THR A 33 -5.26 -10.91 3.16
N ILE A 34 -4.68 -11.18 4.34
CA ILE A 34 -3.25 -11.00 4.58
C ILE A 34 -2.40 -11.88 3.66
N GLU A 35 -2.74 -13.16 3.57
CA GLU A 35 -2.00 -14.10 2.72
C GLU A 35 -2.14 -13.75 1.24
N ASN A 36 -3.31 -13.26 0.81
CA ASN A 36 -3.51 -12.76 -0.55
C ASN A 36 -2.63 -11.54 -0.84
N GLY A 37 -2.51 -10.61 0.11
CA GLY A 37 -1.63 -9.44 -0.02
C GLY A 37 -0.17 -9.84 -0.19
N LYS A 38 0.33 -10.76 0.64
CA LYS A 38 1.70 -11.29 0.52
C LYS A 38 1.95 -11.99 -0.82
N ARG A 39 1.01 -12.84 -1.25
CA ARG A 39 1.09 -13.53 -2.56
C ARG A 39 1.10 -12.53 -3.70
N SER A 40 0.29 -11.48 -3.62
CA SER A 40 0.24 -10.41 -4.62
C SER A 40 1.57 -9.70 -4.77
N ILE A 41 2.25 -9.37 -3.65
CA ILE A 41 3.61 -8.81 -3.68
C ILE A 41 4.60 -9.78 -4.33
N GLY A 42 4.52 -11.07 -4.00
CA GLY A 42 5.36 -12.12 -4.61
C GLY A 42 5.17 -12.24 -6.12
N LEU A 43 3.93 -12.17 -6.59
CA LEU A 43 3.58 -12.16 -8.01
C LEU A 43 4.06 -10.88 -8.71
N MET A 44 3.85 -9.72 -8.08
CA MET A 44 4.37 -8.45 -8.60
C MET A 44 5.88 -8.50 -8.79
N LYS A 45 6.62 -9.07 -7.83
CA LYS A 45 8.07 -9.24 -7.95
C LYS A 45 8.45 -10.03 -9.20
N GLN A 46 7.66 -11.03 -9.60
CA GLN A 46 7.91 -11.74 -10.86
C GLN A 46 7.55 -10.89 -12.07
N CYS A 47 6.41 -10.21 -12.06
CA CYS A 47 6.00 -9.30 -13.14
C CYS A 47 7.00 -8.17 -13.36
N LEU A 48 7.73 -7.71 -12.33
CA LEU A 48 8.72 -6.65 -12.48
C LEU A 48 10.06 -7.11 -13.08
N LYS A 49 10.25 -8.41 -13.33
CA LYS A 49 11.45 -8.91 -14.00
C LYS A 49 11.37 -8.63 -15.51
N SER A 50 12.46 -8.10 -16.06
CA SER A 50 12.60 -7.85 -17.50
C SER A 50 12.27 -9.08 -18.36
N ALA A 51 12.62 -10.28 -17.90
CA ALA A 51 12.35 -11.54 -18.60
C ALA A 51 10.85 -11.85 -18.83
N VAL A 52 9.94 -11.19 -18.10
CA VAL A 52 8.49 -11.45 -18.23
C VAL A 52 7.85 -10.50 -19.26
N TRP A 53 8.17 -9.20 -19.20
CA TRP A 53 7.51 -8.19 -20.05
C TRP A 53 8.44 -7.24 -20.82
N GLY A 54 9.76 -7.32 -20.65
CA GLY A 54 10.74 -6.50 -21.39
C GLY A 54 10.89 -5.05 -20.90
N ASP A 55 10.85 -4.82 -19.58
CA ASP A 55 11.05 -3.50 -18.93
C ASP A 55 10.04 -2.40 -19.31
N VAL A 56 8.84 -2.79 -19.75
CA VAL A 56 7.77 -1.86 -20.16
C VAL A 56 6.81 -1.46 -19.03
N VAL A 57 6.90 -2.12 -17.87
CA VAL A 57 5.95 -1.97 -16.76
C VAL A 57 6.00 -0.55 -16.20
N THR A 58 4.84 0.07 -16.04
CA THR A 58 4.66 1.31 -15.30
C THR A 58 3.58 1.17 -14.23
N ILE A 59 3.68 1.97 -13.16
CA ILE A 59 2.75 1.88 -12.03
C ILE A 59 2.17 3.26 -11.74
N LYS A 60 0.85 3.37 -11.87
CA LYS A 60 0.10 4.57 -11.52
C LYS A 60 -0.22 4.54 -10.02
N VAL A 61 0.31 5.51 -9.30
CA VAL A 61 0.20 5.61 -7.83
C VAL A 61 -0.60 6.82 -7.33
N GLY A 62 -1.22 7.61 -8.22
CA GLY A 62 -2.00 8.77 -7.79
C GLY A 62 -3.16 8.42 -6.83
N TRP A 63 -3.68 7.19 -6.87
CA TRP A 63 -4.66 6.71 -5.91
C TRP A 63 -4.05 6.34 -4.55
N LEU A 64 -2.79 5.92 -4.53
CA LEU A 64 -2.06 5.51 -3.32
C LEU A 64 -1.83 6.70 -2.37
N GLU A 65 -1.77 7.92 -2.89
CA GLU A 65 -1.70 9.14 -2.09
C GLU A 65 -2.87 9.24 -1.10
N LYS A 66 -4.07 8.82 -1.53
CA LYS A 66 -5.27 8.83 -0.69
C LYS A 66 -5.17 7.81 0.44
N GLU A 67 -4.63 6.64 0.16
CA GLU A 67 -4.44 5.57 1.15
C GLU A 67 -3.38 5.92 2.21
N LEU A 68 -2.42 6.79 1.86
CA LEU A 68 -1.40 7.29 2.79
C LEU A 68 -1.86 8.52 3.59
N THR A 69 -3.06 9.04 3.34
CA THR A 69 -3.55 10.24 4.00
C THR A 69 -4.25 9.88 5.31
N VAL A 70 -3.76 10.42 6.43
CA VAL A 70 -4.40 10.30 7.74
C VAL A 70 -4.96 11.65 8.15
N PRO A 71 -6.26 11.76 8.49
CA PRO A 71 -6.84 13.03 8.92
C PRO A 71 -6.23 13.49 10.25
N PRO A 72 -6.05 14.80 10.47
CA PRO A 72 -5.53 15.33 11.73
C PRO A 72 -6.45 15.01 12.90
N GLU A 73 -5.90 14.51 14.01
CA GLU A 73 -6.66 14.17 15.22
C GLU A 73 -7.52 15.33 15.73
N SER A 74 -7.01 16.56 15.65
CA SER A 74 -7.71 17.78 16.07
C SER A 74 -8.99 18.08 15.29
N LEU A 75 -9.17 17.47 14.12
CA LEU A 75 -10.36 17.63 13.28
C LEU A 75 -11.36 16.48 13.44
N VAL A 76 -11.00 15.42 14.17
CA VAL A 76 -11.85 14.23 14.33
C VAL A 76 -12.74 14.40 15.56
N ARG A 77 -14.05 14.51 15.33
CA ARG A 77 -15.06 14.44 16.40
C ARG A 77 -15.03 13.08 17.08
N GLN A 78 -15.38 13.01 18.36
CA GLN A 78 -15.34 11.77 19.17
C GLN A 78 -16.14 10.61 18.53
N GLU A 79 -17.23 10.92 17.82
CA GLU A 79 -18.07 9.97 17.08
C GLU A 79 -17.34 9.29 15.90
N ASN A 80 -16.27 9.91 15.38
CA ASN A 80 -15.51 9.44 14.22
C ASN A 80 -14.19 8.73 14.59
N GLN A 81 -13.96 8.41 15.87
CA GLN A 81 -12.73 7.73 16.31
C GLN A 81 -12.51 6.38 15.60
N SER A 82 -13.58 5.63 15.31
CA SER A 82 -13.48 4.37 14.58
C SER A 82 -13.00 4.55 13.14
N GLN A 83 -13.41 5.64 12.47
CA GLN A 83 -12.98 5.99 11.12
C GLN A 83 -11.51 6.44 11.10
N LEU A 84 -11.07 7.16 12.14
CA LEU A 84 -9.66 7.52 12.31
C LEU A 84 -8.78 6.26 12.48
N ALA A 85 -9.19 5.32 13.34
CA ALA A 85 -8.47 4.06 13.53
C ALA A 85 -8.36 3.25 12.22
N GLN A 86 -9.44 3.21 11.41
CA GLN A 86 -9.42 2.58 10.09
C GLN A 86 -8.48 3.30 9.13
N SER A 87 -8.47 4.63 9.12
CA SER A 87 -7.58 5.43 8.27
C SER A 87 -6.10 5.21 8.63
N ILE A 88 -5.79 5.10 9.92
CA ILE A 88 -4.44 4.76 10.41
C ILE A 88 -4.04 3.36 9.96
N ALA A 89 -4.91 2.37 10.13
CA ALA A 89 -4.64 0.99 9.70
C ALA A 89 -4.44 0.88 8.18
N GLN A 90 -5.21 1.66 7.40
CA GLN A 90 -5.05 1.71 5.95
C GLN A 90 -3.72 2.35 5.55
N ALA A 91 -3.35 3.46 6.19
CA ALA A 91 -2.07 4.12 5.95
C ALA A 91 -0.87 3.24 6.35
N GLN A 92 -0.98 2.48 7.44
CA GLN A 92 -0.02 1.44 7.83
C GLN A 92 0.18 0.41 6.73
N GLN A 93 -0.93 -0.20 6.27
CA GLN A 93 -0.89 -1.23 5.23
C GLN A 93 -0.31 -0.68 3.92
N ALA A 94 -0.75 0.51 3.50
CA ALA A 94 -0.24 1.17 2.30
C ALA A 94 1.27 1.44 2.40
N LEU A 95 1.74 1.92 3.56
CA LEU A 95 3.16 2.18 3.80
C LEU A 95 3.99 0.89 3.82
N GLU A 96 3.50 -0.18 4.45
CA GLU A 96 4.16 -1.49 4.46
C GLU A 96 4.30 -2.04 3.03
N VAL A 97 3.26 -1.91 2.20
CA VAL A 97 3.36 -2.29 0.79
C VAL A 97 4.39 -1.42 0.07
N VAL A 98 4.38 -0.10 0.25
CA VAL A 98 5.40 0.80 -0.35
C VAL A 98 6.82 0.37 0.03
N ILE A 99 7.06 0.00 1.29
CA ILE A 99 8.37 -0.52 1.74
C ILE A 99 8.73 -1.81 0.99
N ASN A 100 7.78 -2.74 0.84
CA ASN A 100 7.99 -3.97 0.08
C ASN A 100 8.26 -3.68 -1.41
N LEU A 101 7.59 -2.69 -2.00
CA LEU A 101 7.80 -2.25 -3.37
C LEU A 101 9.21 -1.71 -3.58
N VAL A 102 9.72 -0.90 -2.65
CA VAL A 102 11.10 -0.39 -2.66
C VAL A 102 12.11 -1.53 -2.74
N ALA A 103 11.83 -2.66 -2.09
CA ALA A 103 12.73 -3.82 -2.08
C ALA A 103 12.70 -4.65 -3.38
N ILE A 104 11.64 -4.57 -4.19
CA ILE A 104 11.47 -5.42 -5.38
C ILE A 104 11.52 -4.66 -6.71
N MET A 105 11.32 -3.35 -6.70
CA MET A 105 11.30 -2.55 -7.93
C MET A 105 12.70 -2.26 -8.47
N PRO A 106 12.89 -2.29 -9.81
CA PRO A 106 14.05 -1.69 -10.44
C PRO A 106 14.16 -0.20 -10.12
N LYS A 107 15.39 0.31 -9.92
CA LYS A 107 15.64 1.72 -9.54
C LYS A 107 14.91 2.76 -10.43
N PRO A 108 14.87 2.63 -11.77
CA PRO A 108 14.19 3.61 -12.62
C PRO A 108 12.69 3.69 -12.34
N LEU A 109 12.02 2.52 -12.25
CA LEU A 109 10.60 2.43 -11.94
C LEU A 109 10.31 2.92 -10.52
N LEU A 110 11.19 2.61 -9.57
CA LEU A 110 11.07 3.07 -8.20
C LEU A 110 11.03 4.60 -8.11
N LEU A 111 11.95 5.29 -8.80
CA LEU A 111 11.98 6.75 -8.79
C LEU A 111 10.74 7.37 -9.43
N GLN A 112 10.23 6.77 -10.51
CA GLN A 112 8.99 7.21 -11.15
C GLN A 112 7.76 6.99 -10.25
N THR A 113 7.77 5.93 -9.45
CA THR A 113 6.68 5.53 -8.56
C THR A 113 6.70 6.31 -7.25
N ILE A 114 7.86 6.52 -6.62
CA ILE A 114 7.96 7.15 -5.29
C ILE A 114 7.88 8.67 -5.36
N ARG A 115 8.43 9.31 -6.39
CA ARG A 115 8.47 10.79 -6.49
C ARG A 115 7.09 11.44 -6.35
N PRO A 116 6.02 10.98 -7.05
CA PRO A 116 4.69 11.57 -6.91
C PRO A 116 4.15 11.48 -5.47
N ILE A 117 4.30 10.31 -4.85
CA ILE A 117 3.72 10.02 -3.53
C ILE A 117 4.62 10.44 -2.35
N GLN A 118 5.82 10.95 -2.61
CA GLN A 118 6.81 11.27 -1.58
C GLN A 118 6.24 12.23 -0.53
N ARG A 119 5.47 13.24 -0.95
CA ARG A 119 4.82 14.20 -0.04
C ARG A 119 3.80 13.50 0.85
N ALA A 120 3.00 12.59 0.29
CA ALA A 120 2.02 11.82 1.05
C ALA A 120 2.71 10.91 2.08
N ILE A 121 3.81 10.25 1.71
CA ILE A 121 4.61 9.44 2.64
C ILE A 121 5.13 10.30 3.79
N ILE A 122 5.74 11.46 3.49
CA ILE A 122 6.27 12.36 4.52
C ILE A 122 5.14 12.85 5.44
N SER A 123 4.00 13.24 4.87
CA SER A 123 2.83 13.67 5.65
C SER A 123 2.29 12.56 6.54
N CYS A 124 2.25 11.32 6.04
CA CYS A 124 1.83 10.14 6.79
C CYS A 124 2.74 9.88 7.99
N LEU A 125 4.06 9.88 7.77
CA LEU A 125 5.08 9.67 8.80
C LEU A 125 5.12 10.79 9.85
N ASN A 126 4.85 12.03 9.44
CA ASN A 126 4.81 13.20 10.33
C ASN A 126 3.41 13.47 10.89
N SER A 127 2.43 12.61 10.62
CA SER A 127 1.13 12.71 11.28
C SER A 127 1.31 12.55 12.80
N GLY A 128 0.38 13.09 13.60
CA GLY A 128 0.37 12.86 15.05
C GLY A 128 0.32 11.36 15.43
N HIS A 129 0.03 10.49 14.46
CA HIS A 129 -0.01 9.04 14.58
C HIS A 129 1.19 8.33 13.92
N GLY A 130 2.22 9.06 13.47
CA GLY A 130 3.39 8.49 12.79
C GLY A 130 4.05 7.36 13.57
N ALA A 131 4.16 7.49 14.90
CA ALA A 131 4.71 6.44 15.77
C ALA A 131 3.85 5.16 15.79
N VAL A 132 2.53 5.29 15.66
CA VAL A 132 1.61 4.14 15.53
C VAL A 132 1.75 3.55 14.14
N ILE A 133 1.80 4.39 13.09
CA ILE A 133 1.91 3.97 11.70
C ILE A 133 3.21 3.20 11.41
N ILE A 134 4.31 3.63 12.02
CA ILE A 134 5.64 3.00 11.85
C ILE A 134 5.77 1.72 12.71
N ARG A 135 5.00 1.58 13.80
CA ARG A 135 5.09 0.39 14.64
C ARG A 135 4.56 -0.82 13.87
N PRO A 136 5.38 -1.86 13.65
CA PRO A 136 4.87 -3.12 13.13
C PRO A 136 3.83 -3.63 14.12
N SER A 137 2.65 -3.98 13.61
CA SER A 137 1.58 -4.59 14.39
C SER A 137 2.13 -5.87 15.03
N LYS A 138 2.67 -5.78 16.24
CA LYS A 138 3.16 -6.93 17.01
C LYS A 138 1.94 -7.79 17.30
N ARG A 139 1.76 -8.84 16.50
CA ARG A 139 0.82 -9.94 16.74
C ARG A 139 1.09 -10.49 18.14
N PHE A 140 0.09 -10.37 19.02
CA PHE A 140 -0.10 -11.31 20.13
C PHE A 140 -0.84 -12.53 19.59
#